data_AF-A0A933Z9H2-F1
#
_entry.id   AF-A0A933Z9H2-F1
#
_cell.length_a   1.000
_cell.length_b   1.000
_cell.length_c   1.000
_cell.angle_alpha   90.00
_cell.angle_beta   90.00
_cell.angle_gamma   90.00
#
_symmetry.space_group_name_H-M   'P 1'
#
loop_
_entity.id
_entity.type
_entity.pdbx_description
1 polymer ?
#
loop_
_entity_poly.entity_id
_entity_poly.type
_entity_poly.pdbx_seq_one_letter_code
_entity_poly.pdbx_strand_id
1 'polypeptide(L)'
;MNRRIWEWIVFALALASSGALLAAEQGGHPVAWWWVSLAGCALVALSHRAWSPVMETSILPGVWLVAMVWVPPGGTAWYSSFVGWTLSAVAVRTRSRLAVLLALVGTAAWMAAPDQMALDGFRIASLACTGVSLVLLAWYGLRVPPRARNVDLIVCSYSGNTAHFAQSFAEGAQQAGASVTVHRQHHMDVRGVKLEGDSLVVAYPVIGWNPPFPLHDMLLRDLPRGRGKPAYVLHTSAGGPENAFLLTWLILLLKGYRPCGRLGGTYPVNVTTIRIGPRRMWAWLDSLLPRPSDLRVAREAGQSFASGKIDGLGFWVWPSPLVPLNHPWIARTFFRYMYWPYLWKSRCNKCNLCARACPTGRIKAVPGSFPTSSGNCALCYNCVNLCPTNAMHAIALSEYATQYRPRFPKLVVRNRPRERKPRAEPAQ
;
A
#
# COMPACT_ATOMS: atom_id res chain seq x y z
N MET A 1 20.33 -6.15 -13.81
CA MET A 1 20.56 -6.59 -12.41
C MET A 1 19.32 -7.31 -11.85
N ASN A 2 19.51 -8.49 -11.25
CA ASN A 2 18.45 -9.25 -10.58
C ASN A 2 17.90 -8.46 -9.37
N ARG A 3 16.57 -8.39 -9.20
CA ARG A 3 15.94 -7.65 -8.09
C ARG A 3 16.38 -8.18 -6.72
N ARG A 4 16.58 -9.49 -6.57
CA ARG A 4 17.06 -10.06 -5.30
C ARG A 4 18.46 -9.57 -4.95
N ILE A 5 19.37 -9.55 -5.94
CA ILE A 5 20.74 -9.04 -5.74
C ILE A 5 20.70 -7.56 -5.31
N TRP A 6 19.87 -6.75 -5.98
CA TRP A 6 19.68 -5.35 -5.59
C TRP A 6 19.16 -5.19 -4.16
N GLU A 7 18.16 -5.98 -3.75
CA GLU A 7 17.60 -5.92 -2.40
C GLU A 7 18.63 -6.30 -1.34
N TRP A 8 19.50 -7.28 -1.60
CA TRP A 8 20.61 -7.64 -0.71
C TRP A 8 21.72 -6.59 -0.65
N ILE A 9 22.05 -5.95 -1.78
CA ILE A 9 22.99 -4.82 -1.79
C ILE A 9 22.45 -3.68 -0.92
N VAL A 10 21.19 -3.30 -1.11
CA VAL A 10 20.57 -2.23 -0.30
C VAL A 10 20.48 -2.64 1.17
N PHE A 11 20.25 -3.92 1.49
CA PHE A 11 20.29 -4.42 2.86
C PHE A 11 21.68 -4.32 3.49
N ALA A 12 22.73 -4.71 2.77
CA ALA A 12 24.11 -4.58 3.25
C ALA A 12 24.50 -3.10 3.47
N LEU A 13 24.10 -2.20 2.56
CA LEU A 13 24.30 -0.76 2.73
C LEU A 13 23.54 -0.18 3.91
N ALA A 14 22.32 -0.67 4.18
CA ALA A 14 21.56 -0.29 5.37
C ALA A 14 22.25 -0.76 6.66
N LEU A 15 22.79 -1.97 6.67
CA LEU A 15 23.59 -2.48 7.79
C LEU A 15 24.84 -1.64 8.03
N ALA A 16 25.59 -1.32 6.98
CA ALA A 16 26.78 -0.48 7.07
C ALA A 16 26.47 0.95 7.55
N SER A 17 25.39 1.55 7.02
CA SER A 17 24.94 2.89 7.41
C SER A 17 24.48 2.91 8.88
N SER A 18 23.91 1.81 9.37
CA SER A 18 23.53 1.64 10.78
C SER A 18 24.78 1.59 11.68
N GLY A 19 25.82 0.87 11.26
CA GLY A 19 27.11 0.86 11.98
C GLY A 19 27.82 2.21 11.99
N ALA A 20 27.73 2.98 10.91
CA ALA A 20 28.28 4.34 10.86
C ALA A 20 27.55 5.32 11.80
N LEU A 21 26.23 5.14 11.97
CA LEU A 21 25.45 5.93 12.94
C LEU A 21 25.95 5.71 14.37
N LEU A 22 26.26 4.46 14.73
CA LEU A 22 26.82 4.11 16.04
C LEU A 22 28.10 4.89 16.32
N ALA A 23 29.05 4.85 15.37
CA ALA A 23 30.33 5.50 15.54
C ALA A 23 30.19 7.03 15.65
N ALA A 24 29.29 7.63 14.87
CA ALA A 24 29.02 9.06 14.91
C ALA A 24 28.36 9.51 16.22
N GLU A 25 27.48 8.68 16.78
CA GLU A 25 26.81 8.93 18.06
C GLU A 25 27.78 8.85 19.24
N GLN A 26 28.60 7.79 19.29
CA GLN A 26 29.64 7.64 20.33
C GLN A 26 30.68 8.76 20.28
N GLY A 27 30.95 9.31 19.09
CA GLY A 27 31.85 10.45 18.90
C GLY A 27 31.23 11.83 19.17
N GLY A 28 29.94 11.92 19.48
CA GLY A 28 29.28 13.19 19.78
C GLY A 28 29.16 14.15 18.59
N HIS A 29 28.99 13.64 17.36
CA HIS A 29 28.98 14.45 16.13
C HIS A 29 27.56 14.69 15.56
N PRO A 30 26.85 15.77 15.95
CA PRO A 30 25.46 16.02 15.52
C PRO A 30 25.29 16.29 14.02
N VAL A 31 26.34 16.74 13.32
CA VAL A 31 26.30 16.96 11.86
C VAL A 31 26.37 15.63 11.09
N ALA A 32 27.16 14.67 11.57
CA ALA A 32 27.25 13.35 10.96
C ALA A 32 25.89 12.61 11.02
N TRP A 33 25.09 12.87 12.06
CA TRP A 33 23.75 12.31 12.23
C TRP A 33 22.78 12.69 11.10
N TRP A 34 22.72 13.97 10.69
CA TRP A 34 21.83 14.42 9.62
C TRP A 34 22.11 13.67 8.32
N TRP A 35 23.39 13.49 8.00
CA TRP A 35 23.82 12.79 6.79
C TRP A 35 23.50 11.30 6.83
N VAL A 36 23.68 10.63 7.98
CA VAL A 36 23.35 9.21 8.11
C VAL A 36 21.83 8.98 8.09
N SER A 37 21.04 9.88 8.68
CA SER A 37 19.57 9.83 8.61
C SER A 37 19.05 10.02 7.18
N LEU A 38 19.63 10.98 6.44
CA LEU A 38 19.38 11.17 5.02
C LEU A 38 19.81 9.94 4.19
N ALA A 39 20.91 9.28 4.55
CA ALA A 39 21.33 8.04 3.91
C ALA A 39 20.35 6.88 4.16
N GLY A 40 19.87 6.68 5.39
CA GLY A 40 18.84 5.67 5.71
C GLY A 40 17.54 5.92 4.94
N CYS A 41 17.11 7.18 4.92
CA CYS A 41 16.01 7.67 4.11
C CYS A 41 16.18 7.36 2.61
N ALA A 42 17.37 7.61 2.06
CA ALA A 42 17.69 7.29 0.67
C ALA A 42 17.68 5.77 0.41
N LEU A 43 18.20 4.96 1.33
CA LEU A 43 18.19 3.50 1.21
C LEU A 43 16.78 2.91 1.22
N VAL A 44 15.90 3.45 2.07
CA VAL A 44 14.47 3.09 2.06
C VAL A 44 13.84 3.49 0.74
N ALA A 45 14.06 4.71 0.26
CA ALA A 45 13.56 5.14 -1.04
C ALA A 45 14.06 4.25 -2.19
N LEU A 46 15.35 3.84 -2.15
CA LEU A 46 15.97 2.95 -3.12
C LEU A 46 15.45 1.52 -3.05
N SER A 47 15.16 1.00 -1.85
CA SER A 47 14.57 -0.34 -1.65
C SER A 47 13.11 -0.37 -2.07
N HIS A 48 12.36 0.70 -1.77
CA HIS A 48 11.00 0.87 -2.23
C HIS A 48 10.93 1.19 -3.72
N ARG A 49 12.05 1.64 -4.31
CA ARG A 49 12.12 2.19 -5.66
C ARG A 49 11.03 3.24 -5.86
N ALA A 50 10.67 3.91 -4.75
CA ALA A 50 9.54 4.80 -4.64
C ALA A 50 9.87 6.13 -5.31
N TRP A 51 8.84 6.72 -5.87
CA TRP A 51 8.94 7.96 -6.65
C TRP A 51 9.15 9.19 -5.79
N SER A 52 8.86 9.06 -4.50
CA SER A 52 8.95 10.16 -3.57
C SER A 52 9.77 9.67 -2.39
N PRO A 53 11.12 9.78 -2.48
CA PRO A 53 11.94 9.88 -1.29
C PRO A 53 11.24 10.83 -0.35
N VAL A 54 10.77 11.99 -0.82
CA VAL A 54 9.96 12.93 -0.04
C VAL A 54 8.75 12.30 0.66
N MET A 55 7.92 11.40 0.10
CA MET A 55 6.79 10.82 0.84
C MET A 55 7.25 9.81 1.89
N GLU A 56 8.18 8.91 1.55
CA GLU A 56 8.78 7.97 2.52
C GLU A 56 9.53 8.74 3.63
N THR A 57 10.12 9.88 3.28
CA THR A 57 10.91 10.78 4.14
C THR A 57 10.14 12.03 4.60
N SER A 58 8.83 12.13 4.40
CA SER A 58 8.00 13.21 4.96
C SER A 58 6.98 12.64 5.91
N ILE A 59 6.66 11.35 5.77
CA ILE A 59 6.01 10.58 6.83
C ILE A 59 6.97 10.44 8.01
N LEU A 60 8.23 10.05 7.76
CA LEU A 60 9.22 9.88 8.82
C LEU A 60 9.63 11.23 9.42
N PRO A 61 10.36 12.14 8.75
CA PRO A 61 10.59 13.51 9.21
C PRO A 61 9.36 14.30 9.60
N GLY A 62 8.19 14.23 8.96
CA GLY A 62 7.04 15.04 9.39
C GLY A 62 6.46 14.57 10.73
N VAL A 63 6.31 13.25 10.91
CA VAL A 63 5.89 12.67 12.20
C VAL A 63 7.00 12.81 13.25
N TRP A 64 8.26 12.66 12.85
CA TRP A 64 9.43 12.81 13.71
C TRP A 64 9.69 14.27 14.11
N LEU A 65 9.54 15.23 13.20
CA LEU A 65 9.66 16.67 13.45
C LEU A 65 8.50 17.16 14.33
N VAL A 66 7.29 16.63 14.13
CA VAL A 66 6.16 16.91 15.04
C VAL A 66 6.38 16.25 16.40
N ALA A 67 6.91 15.02 16.46
CA ALA A 67 7.27 14.36 17.72
C ALA A 67 8.46 15.04 18.44
N MET A 68 9.40 15.64 17.70
CA MET A 68 10.53 16.44 18.22
C MET A 68 10.07 17.68 18.99
N VAL A 69 8.86 18.19 18.74
CA VAL A 69 8.28 19.29 19.54
C VAL A 69 7.94 18.82 20.96
N TRP A 70 7.66 17.53 21.15
CA TRP A 70 7.15 16.98 22.42
C TRP A 70 8.15 16.09 23.16
N VAL A 71 9.26 15.69 22.54
CA VAL A 71 10.31 14.91 23.21
C VAL A 71 11.69 15.55 23.01
N PRO A 72 12.45 15.81 24.10
CA PRO A 72 13.77 16.42 24.00
C PRO A 72 14.70 15.59 23.10
N PRO A 73 15.40 16.21 22.13
CA PRO A 73 16.42 15.55 21.33
C PRO A 73 17.64 15.27 22.22
N GLY A 74 17.59 14.18 22.98
CA GLY A 74 18.64 13.83 23.93
C GLY A 74 18.49 12.38 24.35
N GLY A 75 18.91 11.46 23.49
CA GLY A 75 18.96 10.05 23.86
C GLY A 75 19.10 9.13 22.65
N THR A 76 20.05 8.22 22.76
CA THR A 76 20.37 7.19 21.78
C THR A 76 19.19 6.25 21.42
N ALA A 77 18.22 6.18 22.34
CA ALA A 77 16.85 5.67 22.22
C ALA A 77 16.19 5.96 20.88
N TRP A 78 16.29 7.20 20.46
CA TRP A 78 15.52 7.74 19.37
C TRP A 78 16.06 7.17 18.06
N TYR A 79 17.36 7.24 17.89
CA TYR A 79 18.04 6.80 16.68
C TYR A 79 18.05 5.29 16.51
N SER A 80 18.07 4.56 17.63
CA SER A 80 17.89 3.11 17.70
C SER A 80 16.66 2.61 16.95
N SER A 81 15.58 3.38 17.05
CA SER A 81 14.30 3.03 16.47
C SER A 81 14.30 3.31 14.96
N PHE A 82 14.88 4.42 14.51
CA PHE A 82 14.98 4.72 13.07
C PHE A 82 15.85 3.71 12.31
N VAL A 83 16.97 3.30 12.91
CA VAL A 83 17.85 2.25 12.37
C VAL A 83 17.10 0.92 12.26
N GLY A 84 16.46 0.49 13.34
CA GLY A 84 15.67 -0.74 13.35
C GLY A 84 14.56 -0.73 12.30
N TRP A 85 13.93 0.42 12.08
CA TRP A 85 12.94 0.61 11.03
C TRP A 85 13.52 0.45 9.64
N THR A 86 14.61 1.14 9.36
CA THR A 86 15.29 1.10 8.05
C THR A 86 15.74 -0.33 7.72
N LEU A 87 16.38 -1.02 8.66
CA LEU A 87 16.83 -2.40 8.49
C LEU A 87 15.65 -3.35 8.24
N SER A 88 14.59 -3.24 9.03
CA SER A 88 13.41 -4.11 8.92
C SER A 88 12.64 -3.86 7.62
N ALA A 89 12.48 -2.60 7.21
CA ALA A 89 11.81 -2.22 5.96
C ALA A 89 12.55 -2.77 4.73
N VAL A 90 13.88 -2.68 4.71
CA VAL A 90 14.71 -3.24 3.64
C VAL A 90 14.72 -4.77 3.69
N ALA A 91 14.86 -5.37 4.87
CA ALA A 91 14.89 -6.83 5.02
C ALA A 91 13.61 -7.50 4.50
N VAL A 92 12.45 -6.91 4.77
CA VAL A 92 11.15 -7.40 4.26
C VAL A 92 11.12 -7.49 2.74
N ARG A 93 11.81 -6.60 2.02
CA ARG A 93 11.86 -6.60 0.56
C ARG A 93 12.61 -7.80 0.00
N THR A 94 13.63 -8.29 0.71
CA THR A 94 14.44 -9.44 0.27
C THR A 94 13.64 -10.74 0.14
N ARG A 95 12.42 -10.81 0.72
CA ARG A 95 11.61 -12.03 0.87
C ARG A 95 12.35 -13.16 1.62
N SER A 96 13.45 -12.84 2.32
CA SER A 96 14.24 -13.79 3.09
C SER A 96 13.85 -13.76 4.56
N ARG A 97 13.49 -14.93 5.09
CA ARG A 97 13.22 -15.09 6.54
C ARG A 97 14.45 -14.80 7.37
N LEU A 98 15.63 -15.22 6.90
CA LEU A 98 16.89 -14.98 7.57
C LEU A 98 17.21 -13.48 7.63
N ALA A 99 17.03 -12.75 6.53
CA ALA A 99 17.29 -11.31 6.51
C ALA A 99 16.40 -10.56 7.52
N VAL A 100 15.11 -10.90 7.58
CA VAL A 100 14.20 -10.28 8.54
C VAL A 100 14.52 -10.69 9.97
N LEU A 101 14.84 -11.97 10.22
CA LEU A 101 15.28 -12.40 11.54
C LEU A 101 16.52 -11.62 12.00
N LEU A 102 17.53 -11.51 11.16
CA LEU A 102 18.75 -10.76 11.44
C LEU A 102 18.45 -9.26 11.68
N ALA A 103 17.56 -8.66 10.90
CA ALA A 103 17.15 -7.28 11.11
C ALA A 103 16.42 -7.08 12.46
N LEU A 104 15.51 -7.99 12.83
CA LEU A 104 14.75 -7.91 14.09
C LEU A 104 15.63 -8.18 15.30
N VAL A 105 16.46 -9.21 15.25
CA VAL A 105 17.42 -9.54 16.31
C VAL A 105 18.44 -8.41 16.45
N GLY A 106 18.97 -7.87 15.34
CA GLY A 106 19.86 -6.72 15.36
C GLY A 106 19.20 -5.49 15.96
N THR A 107 17.94 -5.21 15.61
CA THR A 107 17.16 -4.11 16.20
C THR A 107 16.97 -4.30 17.70
N ALA A 108 16.61 -5.51 18.15
CA ALA A 108 16.40 -5.82 19.55
C ALA A 108 17.71 -5.73 20.37
N ALA A 109 18.79 -6.32 19.86
CA ALA A 109 20.11 -6.26 20.49
C ALA A 109 20.60 -4.81 20.62
N TRP A 110 20.36 -4.00 19.58
CA TRP A 110 20.69 -2.59 19.59
C TRP A 110 19.90 -1.79 20.65
N MET A 111 18.58 -2.00 20.72
CA MET A 111 17.73 -1.34 21.72
C MET A 111 18.03 -1.78 23.17
N ALA A 112 18.68 -2.93 23.37
CA ALA A 112 19.05 -3.47 24.66
C ALA A 112 20.47 -3.09 25.13
N ALA A 113 21.23 -2.30 24.35
CA ALA A 113 22.60 -1.96 24.69
C ALA A 113 22.71 -1.04 25.95
N PRO A 114 23.64 -1.31 26.89
CA PRO A 114 23.65 -0.69 28.23
C PRO A 114 23.90 0.82 28.27
N ASP A 115 24.67 1.34 27.32
CA ASP A 115 25.09 2.76 27.27
C ASP A 115 24.00 3.69 26.72
N GLN A 116 22.81 3.16 26.47
CA GLN A 116 21.69 3.90 25.93
C GLN A 116 20.75 4.28 27.09
N MET A 117 20.63 5.58 27.41
CA MET A 117 19.78 6.21 28.47
C MET A 117 18.47 5.48 28.83
N ALA A 118 17.97 5.70 30.06
CA ALA A 118 16.74 5.15 30.65
C ALA A 118 15.64 4.71 29.66
N LEU A 119 15.05 3.53 29.92
CA LEU A 119 13.91 2.98 29.18
C LEU A 119 12.74 3.99 29.16
N ASP A 120 12.66 4.79 28.11
CA ASP A 120 11.48 5.60 27.82
C ASP A 120 10.35 4.72 27.26
N GLY A 121 9.11 5.20 27.34
CA GLY A 121 7.95 4.45 26.87
C GLY A 121 8.01 4.08 25.38
N PHE A 122 8.78 4.84 24.58
CA PHE A 122 8.94 4.58 23.15
C PHE A 122 9.85 3.39 22.88
N ARG A 123 10.99 3.26 23.59
CA ARG A 123 11.84 2.06 23.53
C ARG A 123 11.09 0.81 23.94
N ILE A 124 10.31 0.87 25.02
CA ILE A 124 9.50 -0.26 25.49
C ILE A 124 8.50 -0.68 24.41
N ALA A 125 7.81 0.29 23.79
CA ALA A 125 6.89 0.02 22.70
C ALA A 125 7.59 -0.59 21.47
N SER A 126 8.77 -0.11 21.11
CA SER A 126 9.58 -0.62 19.98
C SER A 126 10.08 -2.05 20.24
N LEU A 127 10.57 -2.34 21.45
CA LEU A 127 10.97 -3.69 21.86
C LEU A 127 9.78 -4.65 21.88
N ALA A 128 8.63 -4.23 22.42
CA ALA A 128 7.41 -5.02 22.41
C ALA A 128 6.95 -5.33 20.97
N CYS A 129 6.95 -4.34 20.08
CA CYS A 129 6.62 -4.52 18.67
C CYS A 129 7.61 -5.47 17.95
N THR A 130 8.89 -5.40 18.28
CA THR A 130 9.92 -6.30 17.76
C THR A 130 9.71 -7.73 18.26
N GLY A 131 9.43 -7.92 19.55
CA GLY A 131 9.10 -9.21 20.14
C GLY A 131 7.86 -9.84 19.51
N VAL A 132 6.79 -9.07 19.35
CA VAL A 132 5.58 -9.49 18.63
C VAL A 132 5.90 -9.90 17.20
N SER A 133 6.74 -9.14 16.49
CA SER A 133 7.18 -9.47 15.14
C SER A 133 7.97 -10.79 15.08
N LEU A 134 8.85 -11.06 16.05
CA LEU A 134 9.62 -12.31 16.16
C LEU A 134 8.72 -13.52 16.42
N VAL A 135 7.77 -13.40 17.36
CA VAL A 135 6.79 -14.46 17.66
C VAL A 135 6.01 -14.83 16.40
N LEU A 136 5.58 -13.81 15.66
CA LEU A 136 4.77 -14.00 14.49
C LEU A 136 5.58 -14.51 13.29
N LEU A 137 6.85 -14.10 13.16
CA LEU A 137 7.81 -14.69 12.23
C LEU A 137 7.99 -16.20 12.49
N ALA A 138 8.16 -16.60 13.76
CA ALA A 138 8.29 -17.99 14.16
C ALA A 138 7.00 -18.79 13.89
N TRP A 139 5.85 -18.28 14.34
CA TRP A 139 4.54 -18.91 14.12
C TRP A 139 4.22 -19.12 12.64
N TYR A 140 4.57 -18.14 11.81
CA TYR A 140 4.39 -18.21 10.37
C TYR A 140 5.37 -19.19 9.71
N GLY A 141 6.58 -19.32 10.26
CA GLY A 141 7.62 -20.22 9.78
C GLY A 141 7.24 -21.70 9.84
N LEU A 142 6.41 -22.07 10.83
CA LEU A 142 5.99 -23.45 11.13
C LEU A 142 4.84 -23.98 10.26
N ARG A 143 4.29 -23.15 9.36
CA ARG A 143 3.10 -23.52 8.57
C ARG A 143 3.48 -23.89 7.14
N VAL A 144 2.84 -24.94 6.63
CA VAL A 144 2.86 -25.29 5.20
C VAL A 144 1.42 -25.24 4.71
N PRO A 145 1.05 -24.23 3.91
CA PRO A 145 -0.30 -24.16 3.38
C PRO A 145 -0.54 -25.24 2.31
N PRO A 146 -1.80 -25.67 2.13
CA PRO A 146 -2.12 -26.57 1.03
C PRO A 146 -1.84 -25.89 -0.31
N ARG A 147 -1.63 -26.72 -1.35
CA ARG A 147 -1.57 -26.22 -2.73
C ARG A 147 -2.88 -25.53 -3.09
N ALA A 148 -2.77 -24.37 -3.72
CA ALA A 148 -3.91 -23.63 -4.22
C ALA A 148 -4.16 -24.05 -5.67
N ARG A 149 -5.26 -24.78 -5.93
CA ARG A 149 -5.62 -25.27 -7.26
C ARG A 149 -6.65 -24.35 -7.92
N ASN A 150 -7.56 -23.76 -7.15
CA ASN A 150 -8.61 -22.89 -7.65
C ASN A 150 -8.59 -21.57 -6.87
N VAL A 151 -7.98 -20.54 -7.46
CA VAL A 151 -7.71 -19.26 -6.80
C VAL A 151 -8.82 -18.26 -7.12
N ASP A 152 -9.53 -17.77 -6.11
CA ASP A 152 -10.36 -16.58 -6.25
C ASP A 152 -9.50 -15.32 -6.04
N LEU A 153 -9.35 -14.51 -7.09
CA LEU A 153 -8.55 -13.28 -7.06
C LEU A 153 -9.46 -12.05 -7.07
N ILE A 154 -9.68 -11.46 -5.88
CA ILE A 154 -10.39 -10.18 -5.73
C ILE A 154 -9.44 -9.05 -6.10
N VAL A 155 -9.80 -8.25 -7.11
CA VAL A 155 -8.98 -7.12 -7.58
C VAL A 155 -9.76 -5.82 -7.48
N CYS A 156 -9.28 -4.92 -6.63
CA CYS A 156 -9.64 -3.51 -6.66
C CYS A 156 -8.56 -2.75 -7.44
N SER A 157 -8.92 -2.09 -8.53
CA SER A 157 -7.99 -1.23 -9.28
C SER A 157 -8.72 -0.07 -9.94
N TYR A 158 -8.31 1.15 -9.61
CA TYR A 158 -8.91 2.36 -10.16
C TYR A 158 -8.18 2.86 -11.41
N SER A 159 -6.85 2.77 -11.41
CA SER A 159 -5.98 3.21 -12.51
C SER A 159 -5.52 2.07 -13.43
N GLY A 160 -5.91 0.82 -13.16
CA GLY A 160 -5.42 -0.37 -13.85
C GLY A 160 -4.04 -0.85 -13.40
N ASN A 161 -3.31 -0.07 -12.58
CA ASN A 161 -1.98 -0.43 -12.06
C ASN A 161 -1.99 -1.73 -11.24
N THR A 162 -2.90 -1.80 -10.26
CA THR A 162 -3.05 -3.00 -9.42
C THR A 162 -3.53 -4.21 -10.21
N ALA A 163 -4.44 -4.00 -11.17
CA ALA A 163 -4.91 -5.09 -12.03
C ALA A 163 -3.77 -5.63 -12.92
N HIS A 164 -2.92 -4.78 -13.46
CA HIS A 164 -1.72 -5.19 -14.19
C HIS A 164 -0.77 -6.02 -13.31
N PHE A 165 -0.54 -5.58 -12.07
CA PHE A 165 0.28 -6.34 -11.11
C PHE A 165 -0.32 -7.70 -10.75
N ALA A 166 -1.63 -7.73 -10.49
CA ALA A 166 -2.38 -8.94 -10.16
C ALA A 166 -2.40 -9.93 -11.34
N GLN A 167 -2.41 -9.44 -12.58
CA GLN A 167 -2.32 -10.29 -13.77
C GLN A 167 -0.98 -11.04 -13.82
N SER A 168 0.15 -10.39 -13.55
CA SER A 168 1.45 -11.07 -13.48
C SER A 168 1.49 -12.15 -12.39
N PHE A 169 0.84 -11.92 -11.25
CA PHE A 169 0.69 -12.94 -10.21
C PHE A 169 -0.18 -14.11 -10.68
N ALA A 170 -1.33 -13.83 -11.30
CA ALA A 170 -2.24 -14.84 -11.81
C ALA A 170 -1.57 -15.74 -12.87
N GLU A 171 -0.80 -15.16 -13.79
CA GLU A 171 0.01 -15.90 -14.78
C GLU A 171 0.97 -16.87 -14.08
N GLY A 172 1.59 -16.45 -12.98
CA GLY A 172 2.47 -17.30 -12.20
C GLY A 172 1.74 -18.47 -11.55
N ALA A 173 0.58 -18.21 -10.94
CA ALA A 173 -0.25 -19.27 -10.36
C ALA A 173 -0.71 -20.28 -11.43
N GLN A 174 -1.11 -19.79 -12.61
CA GLN A 174 -1.50 -20.63 -13.76
C GLN A 174 -0.36 -21.49 -14.28
N GLN A 175 0.85 -20.96 -14.36
CA GLN A 175 2.05 -21.74 -14.73
C GLN A 175 2.36 -22.88 -13.75
N ALA A 176 1.97 -22.74 -12.49
CA ALA A 176 2.08 -23.79 -11.47
C ALA A 176 0.87 -24.74 -11.44
N GLY A 177 -0.06 -24.64 -12.40
CA GLY A 177 -1.20 -25.53 -12.56
C GLY A 177 -2.48 -25.11 -11.83
N ALA A 178 -2.56 -23.89 -11.31
CA ALA A 178 -3.78 -23.38 -10.66
C ALA A 178 -4.73 -22.70 -11.67
N SER A 179 -6.04 -22.91 -11.51
CA SER A 179 -7.06 -22.05 -12.13
C SER A 179 -7.20 -20.75 -11.33
N VAL A 180 -7.43 -19.62 -12.01
CA VAL A 180 -7.58 -18.30 -11.36
C VAL A 180 -8.85 -17.62 -11.84
N THR A 181 -9.79 -17.41 -10.94
CA THR A 181 -11.04 -16.68 -11.18
C THR A 181 -10.89 -15.24 -10.68
N VAL A 182 -10.94 -14.27 -11.59
CA VAL A 182 -10.73 -12.85 -11.25
C VAL A 182 -12.05 -12.16 -10.92
N HIS A 183 -12.21 -11.79 -9.65
CA HIS A 183 -13.35 -11.05 -9.13
C HIS A 183 -13.03 -9.56 -9.07
N ARG A 184 -13.54 -8.83 -10.05
CA ARG A 184 -13.29 -7.40 -10.24
C ARG A 184 -14.15 -6.57 -9.28
N GLN A 185 -13.54 -6.14 -8.17
CA GLN A 185 -14.22 -5.41 -7.11
C GLN A 185 -14.07 -3.91 -7.29
N HIS A 186 -15.04 -3.29 -7.96
CA HIS A 186 -14.98 -1.87 -8.32
C HIS A 186 -16.15 -1.04 -7.80
N HIS A 187 -17.23 -1.69 -7.36
CA HIS A 187 -18.42 -1.06 -6.82
C HIS A 187 -18.82 -1.73 -5.51
N MET A 188 -19.50 -1.00 -4.63
CA MET A 188 -19.87 -1.36 -3.25
C MET A 188 -20.76 -2.61 -3.11
N ASP A 189 -20.92 -3.42 -4.16
CA ASP A 189 -21.83 -4.55 -4.18
C ASP A 189 -21.06 -5.84 -4.48
N VAL A 190 -20.69 -6.56 -3.42
CA VAL A 190 -20.29 -7.97 -3.52
C VAL A 190 -21.42 -8.92 -3.15
N ARG A 191 -22.65 -8.42 -2.96
CA ARG A 191 -23.78 -9.31 -2.68
C ARG A 191 -23.97 -10.17 -3.93
N GLY A 192 -23.48 -11.41 -3.87
CA GLY A 192 -23.47 -12.35 -4.98
C GLY A 192 -22.10 -12.75 -5.56
N VAL A 193 -20.97 -12.26 -5.05
CA VAL A 193 -19.65 -12.83 -5.45
C VAL A 193 -19.52 -14.23 -4.84
N LYS A 194 -19.75 -15.25 -5.66
CA LYS A 194 -19.54 -16.65 -5.28
C LYS A 194 -18.05 -16.97 -5.30
N LEU A 195 -17.45 -17.06 -4.11
CA LEU A 195 -16.06 -17.47 -3.91
C LEU A 195 -16.01 -19.00 -3.73
N GLU A 196 -15.89 -19.72 -4.85
CA GLU A 196 -15.89 -21.18 -4.91
C GLU A 196 -14.47 -21.79 -4.86
N GLY A 197 -13.45 -20.96 -5.00
CA GLY A 197 -12.05 -21.36 -4.97
C GLY A 197 -11.62 -21.96 -3.64
N ASP A 198 -10.56 -22.78 -3.68
CA ASP A 198 -9.91 -23.34 -2.50
C ASP A 198 -9.00 -22.34 -1.79
N SER A 199 -8.75 -21.18 -2.41
CA SER A 199 -7.80 -20.18 -1.98
C SER A 199 -8.23 -18.78 -2.40
N LEU A 200 -7.78 -17.75 -1.68
CA LEU A 200 -8.18 -16.36 -1.89
C LEU A 200 -6.97 -15.45 -2.10
N VAL A 201 -7.03 -14.56 -3.08
CA VAL A 201 -6.04 -13.48 -3.24
C VAL A 201 -6.77 -12.16 -3.25
N VAL A 202 -6.29 -11.19 -2.47
CA VAL A 202 -6.86 -9.85 -2.39
C VAL A 202 -5.85 -8.83 -2.89
N ALA A 203 -6.17 -8.13 -3.97
CA ALA A 203 -5.30 -7.16 -4.63
C ALA A 203 -5.89 -5.73 -4.60
N TYR A 204 -5.13 -4.75 -4.13
CA TYR A 204 -5.61 -3.35 -4.06
C TYR A 204 -4.53 -2.26 -4.14
N PRO A 205 -4.87 -1.03 -4.58
CA PRO A 205 -4.00 0.12 -4.40
C PRO A 205 -4.00 0.57 -2.94
N VAL A 206 -2.84 0.96 -2.42
CA VAL A 206 -2.75 1.65 -1.13
C VAL A 206 -3.23 3.09 -1.30
N ILE A 207 -4.15 3.51 -0.43
CA ILE A 207 -4.76 4.83 -0.44
C ILE A 207 -4.66 5.40 0.96
N GLY A 208 -3.92 6.49 1.13
CA GLY A 208 -3.68 7.09 2.45
C GLY A 208 -3.21 6.03 3.46
N TRP A 209 -2.23 5.21 3.07
CA TRP A 209 -1.65 4.15 3.91
C TRP A 209 -2.63 3.07 4.38
N ASN A 210 -3.79 2.96 3.72
CA ASN A 210 -4.85 2.00 4.01
C ASN A 210 -5.30 1.24 2.74
N PRO A 211 -5.96 0.08 2.89
CA PRO A 211 -6.77 -0.47 1.81
C PRO A 211 -7.90 0.51 1.44
N PRO A 212 -8.39 0.54 0.20
CA PRO A 212 -9.50 1.40 -0.17
C PRO A 212 -10.71 1.08 0.70
N PHE A 213 -11.33 2.10 1.31
CA PHE A 213 -12.46 1.88 2.22
C PHE A 213 -13.59 1.02 1.64
N PRO A 214 -13.95 1.08 0.33
CA PRO A 214 -15.00 0.22 -0.22
C PRO A 214 -14.61 -1.26 -0.21
N LEU A 215 -13.33 -1.56 -0.44
CA LEU A 215 -12.80 -2.91 -0.35
C LEU A 215 -12.74 -3.37 1.10
N HIS A 216 -12.27 -2.50 2.00
CA HIS A 216 -12.20 -2.79 3.43
C HIS A 216 -13.59 -3.11 4.02
N ASP A 217 -14.59 -2.26 3.77
CA ASP A 217 -15.96 -2.46 4.26
C ASP A 217 -16.54 -3.78 3.74
N MET A 218 -16.25 -4.11 2.48
CA MET A 218 -16.62 -5.38 1.86
C MET A 218 -15.95 -6.58 2.54
N LEU A 219 -14.64 -6.52 2.76
CA LEU A 219 -13.90 -7.60 3.41
C LEU A 219 -14.42 -7.86 4.82
N LEU A 220 -14.81 -6.81 5.55
CA LEU A 220 -15.37 -6.93 6.89
C LEU A 220 -16.80 -7.47 6.90
N ARG A 221 -17.69 -6.96 6.05
CA ARG A 221 -19.13 -7.24 6.13
C ARG A 221 -19.50 -8.48 5.35
N ASP A 222 -18.99 -8.60 4.13
CA ASP A 222 -19.56 -9.48 3.12
C ASP A 222 -18.65 -10.66 2.78
N LEU A 223 -17.35 -10.60 3.09
CA LEU A 223 -16.44 -11.72 2.84
C LEU A 223 -16.90 -12.97 3.62
N PRO A 224 -17.13 -14.11 2.92
CA PRO A 224 -17.47 -15.38 3.54
C PRO A 224 -16.37 -15.87 4.49
N ARG A 225 -16.75 -16.71 5.47
CA ARG A 225 -15.78 -17.35 6.37
C ARG A 225 -14.81 -18.22 5.57
N GLY A 226 -13.52 -18.02 5.80
CA GLY A 226 -12.44 -18.69 5.08
C GLY A 226 -12.26 -20.16 5.42
N ARG A 227 -12.68 -20.61 6.61
CA ARG A 227 -12.60 -22.03 7.05
C ARG A 227 -11.21 -22.66 6.83
N GLY A 228 -10.16 -21.89 7.05
CA GLY A 228 -8.77 -22.31 6.88
C GLY A 228 -8.21 -22.18 5.46
N LYS A 229 -8.97 -21.68 4.48
CA LYS A 229 -8.49 -21.45 3.10
C LYS A 229 -7.23 -20.58 3.10
N PRO A 230 -6.17 -20.97 2.36
CA PRO A 230 -4.99 -20.13 2.21
C PRO A 230 -5.35 -18.81 1.51
N ALA A 231 -4.72 -17.73 1.96
CA ALA A 231 -4.96 -16.39 1.42
C ALA A 231 -3.66 -15.65 1.09
N TYR A 232 -3.69 -14.75 0.12
CA TYR A 232 -2.54 -13.92 -0.25
C TYR A 232 -2.95 -12.46 -0.41
N VAL A 233 -2.08 -11.53 -0.02
CA VAL A 233 -2.33 -10.08 -0.11
C VAL A 233 -1.40 -9.42 -1.13
N LEU A 234 -1.98 -8.86 -2.19
CA LEU A 234 -1.26 -8.06 -3.17
C LEU A 234 -1.61 -6.58 -2.98
N HIS A 235 -0.61 -5.71 -3.07
CA HIS A 235 -0.86 -4.28 -3.08
C HIS A 235 0.06 -3.53 -4.04
N THR A 236 -0.42 -2.39 -4.52
CA THR A 236 0.39 -1.45 -5.28
C THR A 236 0.39 -0.08 -4.62
N SER A 237 1.53 0.58 -4.63
CA SER A 237 1.70 1.89 -4.02
C SER A 237 2.75 2.70 -4.79
N ALA A 238 2.68 4.03 -4.69
CA ALA A 238 3.74 4.91 -5.19
C ALA A 238 4.88 5.14 -4.17
N GLY A 239 4.61 4.82 -2.91
CA GLY A 239 5.53 4.79 -1.78
C GLY A 239 5.25 3.60 -0.86
N GLY A 240 5.40 3.77 0.44
CA GLY A 240 5.30 2.71 1.43
C GLY A 240 3.86 2.23 1.60
N PRO A 241 3.62 0.92 1.73
CA PRO A 241 2.29 0.41 1.99
C PRO A 241 1.84 0.63 3.44
N GLU A 242 2.76 0.95 4.34
CA GLU A 242 2.53 1.09 5.79
C GLU A 242 1.61 -0.02 6.32
N ASN A 243 0.56 0.35 7.06
CA ASN A 243 -0.38 -0.56 7.70
C ASN A 243 -1.42 -1.17 6.75
N ALA A 244 -1.47 -0.74 5.48
CA ALA A 244 -2.53 -1.14 4.57
C ALA A 244 -2.61 -2.66 4.40
N PHE A 245 -1.46 -3.33 4.42
CA PHE A 245 -1.39 -4.78 4.34
C PHE A 245 -1.79 -5.43 5.68
N LEU A 246 -1.33 -4.90 6.83
CA LEU A 246 -1.59 -5.47 8.16
C LEU A 246 -3.09 -5.50 8.46
N LEU A 247 -3.80 -4.44 8.12
CA LEU A 247 -5.25 -4.37 8.31
C LEU A 247 -5.97 -5.48 7.52
N THR A 248 -5.67 -5.63 6.23
CA THR A 248 -6.25 -6.71 5.41
C THR A 248 -5.89 -8.09 5.94
N TRP A 249 -4.65 -8.28 6.40
CA TRP A 249 -4.20 -9.53 6.99
C TRP A 249 -5.00 -9.90 8.25
N LEU A 250 -5.19 -8.95 9.16
CA LEU A 250 -5.99 -9.15 10.37
C LEU A 250 -7.44 -9.48 10.04
N ILE A 251 -8.03 -8.79 9.05
CA ILE A 251 -9.40 -9.09 8.60
C ILE A 251 -9.50 -10.52 8.07
N LEU A 252 -8.53 -10.96 7.26
CA LEU A 252 -8.49 -12.33 6.74
C LEU A 252 -8.36 -13.37 7.87
N LEU A 253 -7.51 -13.12 8.87
CA LEU A 253 -7.40 -13.98 10.05
C LEU A 253 -8.72 -14.05 10.84
N LEU A 254 -9.35 -12.91 11.12
CA LEU A 254 -10.63 -12.83 11.83
C LEU A 254 -11.76 -13.54 11.05
N LYS A 255 -11.71 -13.50 9.71
CA LYS A 255 -12.63 -14.23 8.84
C LYS A 255 -12.30 -15.72 8.73
N GLY A 256 -11.25 -16.20 9.38
CA GLY A 256 -10.85 -17.60 9.41
C GLY A 256 -10.09 -18.06 8.16
N TYR A 257 -9.53 -17.15 7.36
CA TYR A 257 -8.55 -17.51 6.33
C TYR A 257 -7.18 -17.75 6.96
N ARG A 258 -6.29 -18.39 6.21
CA ARG A 258 -4.87 -18.54 6.55
C ARG A 258 -4.05 -17.69 5.59
N PRO A 259 -3.70 -16.44 5.92
CA PRO A 259 -2.79 -15.69 5.07
C PRO A 259 -1.42 -16.37 5.01
N CYS A 260 -0.94 -16.61 3.79
CA CYS A 260 0.26 -17.37 3.44
C CYS A 260 1.27 -16.56 2.65
N GLY A 261 0.99 -15.27 2.46
CA GLY A 261 1.94 -14.38 1.84
C GLY A 261 1.42 -13.02 1.50
N ARG A 262 2.37 -12.16 1.14
CA ARG A 262 2.08 -10.81 0.63
C ARG A 262 3.13 -10.35 -0.36
N LEU A 263 2.71 -9.49 -1.28
CA LEU A 263 3.64 -8.82 -2.18
C LEU A 263 3.18 -7.40 -2.51
N GLY A 264 4.12 -6.47 -2.44
CA GLY A 264 3.96 -5.08 -2.87
C GLY A 264 4.64 -4.80 -4.21
N GLY A 265 3.97 -4.04 -5.08
CA GLY A 265 4.50 -3.53 -6.34
C GLY A 265 4.51 -2.01 -6.40
N THR A 266 5.61 -1.43 -6.88
CA THR A 266 5.74 0.03 -7.01
C THR A 266 5.19 0.50 -8.36
N TYR A 267 4.24 1.44 -8.34
CA TYR A 267 3.58 1.99 -9.53
C TYR A 267 3.54 3.52 -9.48
N PRO A 268 3.30 4.18 -10.64
CA PRO A 268 3.14 5.63 -10.69
C PRO A 268 2.09 6.17 -9.72
N VAL A 269 2.35 7.35 -9.16
CA VAL A 269 1.40 8.05 -8.30
C VAL A 269 0.20 8.56 -9.09
N ASN A 270 -1.01 8.23 -8.66
CA ASN A 270 -2.26 8.70 -9.26
C ASN A 270 -2.92 9.84 -8.47
N VAL A 271 -2.32 10.26 -7.36
CA VAL A 271 -2.74 11.41 -6.55
C VAL A 271 -2.26 12.69 -7.22
N THR A 272 -3.19 13.48 -7.75
CA THR A 272 -2.83 14.69 -8.49
C THR A 272 -2.20 15.76 -7.61
N THR A 273 -2.59 15.92 -6.35
CA THR A 273 -2.08 16.99 -5.47
C THR A 273 -0.55 17.05 -5.38
N ILE A 274 0.15 15.92 -5.57
CA ILE A 274 1.62 15.87 -5.53
C ILE A 274 2.27 15.84 -6.92
N ARG A 275 1.48 15.85 -8.00
CA ARG A 275 1.97 15.77 -9.39
C ARG A 275 2.30 17.15 -9.98
N ILE A 276 3.08 17.94 -9.23
CA ILE A 276 3.47 19.30 -9.61
C ILE A 276 4.55 19.25 -10.70
N GLY A 277 4.49 20.16 -11.68
CA GLY A 277 5.47 20.26 -12.75
C GLY A 277 5.00 19.71 -14.10
N PRO A 278 5.89 19.72 -15.11
CA PRO A 278 5.51 19.57 -16.51
C PRO A 278 5.09 18.14 -16.88
N ARG A 279 4.13 18.03 -17.81
CA ARG A 279 3.60 16.73 -18.28
C ARG A 279 4.68 15.78 -18.81
N ARG A 280 5.69 16.31 -19.52
CA ARG A 280 6.79 15.51 -20.09
C ARG A 280 7.63 14.84 -19.00
N MET A 281 7.92 15.56 -17.92
CA MET A 281 8.61 15.01 -16.76
C MET A 281 7.79 13.86 -16.18
N TRP A 282 6.52 14.07 -15.86
CA TRP A 282 5.65 13.01 -15.34
C TRP A 282 5.52 11.80 -16.28
N ALA A 283 5.43 12.01 -17.59
CA ALA A 283 5.36 10.91 -18.56
C ALA A 283 6.65 10.07 -18.59
N TRP A 284 7.82 10.71 -18.60
CA TRP A 284 9.11 10.02 -18.52
C TRP A 284 9.20 9.19 -17.24
N LEU A 285 8.79 9.79 -16.14
CA LEU A 285 9.05 9.30 -14.80
C LEU A 285 8.02 8.19 -14.46
N ASP A 286 6.79 8.26 -14.99
CA ASP A 286 5.79 7.18 -15.01
C ASP A 286 6.24 6.01 -15.91
N SER A 287 7.04 6.26 -16.94
CA SER A 287 7.53 5.22 -17.87
C SER A 287 8.48 4.22 -17.19
N LEU A 288 9.17 4.67 -16.15
CA LEU A 288 10.13 3.88 -15.36
C LEU A 288 9.46 2.81 -14.49
N LEU A 289 8.13 2.87 -14.32
CA LEU A 289 7.36 1.98 -13.45
C LEU A 289 6.15 1.33 -14.16
N PRO A 290 5.83 0.06 -13.86
CA PRO A 290 6.60 -0.85 -13.00
C PRO A 290 7.88 -1.32 -13.71
N ARG A 291 8.93 -1.68 -12.94
CA ARG A 291 10.11 -2.28 -13.56
C ARG A 291 9.78 -3.72 -13.97
N PRO A 292 10.35 -4.26 -15.08
CA PRO A 292 10.13 -5.64 -15.48
C PRO A 292 10.46 -6.67 -14.38
N SER A 293 11.43 -6.35 -13.51
CA SER A 293 11.77 -7.20 -12.37
C SER A 293 10.65 -7.32 -11.34
N ASP A 294 9.83 -6.28 -11.17
CA ASP A 294 8.73 -6.30 -10.19
C ASP A 294 7.61 -7.23 -10.65
N LEU A 295 7.38 -7.29 -11.97
CA LEU A 295 6.43 -8.22 -12.58
C LEU A 295 6.93 -9.67 -12.53
N ARG A 296 8.24 -9.90 -12.71
CA ARG A 296 8.83 -11.24 -12.52
C ARG A 296 8.66 -11.74 -11.10
N VAL A 297 8.91 -10.90 -10.10
CA VAL A 297 8.70 -11.23 -8.68
C VAL A 297 7.22 -11.53 -8.41
N ALA A 298 6.28 -10.78 -9.00
CA ALA A 298 4.86 -11.08 -8.90
C ALA A 298 4.51 -12.47 -9.47
N ARG A 299 5.09 -12.81 -10.62
CA ARG A 299 4.93 -14.14 -11.23
C ARG A 299 5.51 -15.26 -10.36
N GLU A 300 6.72 -15.09 -9.83
CA GLU A 300 7.33 -16.04 -8.87
C GLU A 300 6.47 -16.23 -7.61
N ALA A 301 5.86 -15.15 -7.11
CA ALA A 301 4.97 -15.21 -5.96
C ALA A 301 3.70 -16.01 -6.27
N GLY A 302 3.12 -15.82 -7.46
CA GLY A 302 1.98 -16.62 -7.93
C GLY A 302 2.31 -18.10 -8.01
N GLN A 303 3.45 -18.45 -8.60
CA GLN A 303 3.93 -19.84 -8.68
C GLN A 303 4.13 -20.45 -7.29
N SER A 304 4.73 -19.68 -6.37
CA SER A 304 5.00 -20.12 -5.00
C SER A 304 3.71 -20.38 -4.23
N PHE A 305 2.75 -19.45 -4.31
CA PHE A 305 1.46 -19.58 -3.65
C PHE A 305 0.66 -20.79 -4.16
N ALA A 306 0.55 -20.96 -5.48
CA ALA A 306 -0.09 -22.12 -6.10
C ALA A 306 0.56 -23.45 -5.66
N SER A 307 1.88 -23.45 -5.51
CA SER A 307 2.66 -24.61 -5.05
C SER A 307 2.50 -24.94 -3.56
N GLY A 308 1.72 -24.18 -2.79
CA GLY A 308 1.58 -24.36 -1.34
C GLY A 308 2.79 -23.88 -0.56
N LYS A 309 3.58 -22.96 -1.12
CA LYS A 309 4.70 -22.34 -0.44
C LYS A 309 4.25 -21.05 0.21
N ILE A 310 4.81 -20.80 1.39
CA ILE A 310 4.74 -19.49 2.01
C ILE A 310 5.66 -18.54 1.24
N ASP A 311 5.15 -17.36 0.87
CA ASP A 311 5.92 -16.37 0.14
C ASP A 311 5.73 -14.95 0.68
N GLY A 312 6.84 -14.25 0.92
CA GLY A 312 6.82 -13.00 1.66
C GLY A 312 6.48 -13.19 3.13
N LEU A 313 6.82 -12.19 3.95
CA LEU A 313 6.65 -12.26 5.40
C LEU A 313 5.42 -11.53 5.91
N GLY A 314 4.78 -12.18 6.89
CA GLY A 314 3.51 -11.80 7.50
C GLY A 314 3.43 -10.33 7.82
N PHE A 315 4.32 -9.77 8.63
CA PHE A 315 4.40 -8.33 8.93
C PHE A 315 5.65 -8.05 9.75
N TRP A 316 5.96 -6.77 9.82
CA TRP A 316 6.74 -6.19 10.88
C TRP A 316 5.86 -5.15 11.57
N VAL A 317 5.68 -5.27 12.88
CA VAL A 317 4.89 -4.33 13.68
C VAL A 317 5.82 -3.21 14.14
N TRP A 318 5.38 -1.97 13.98
CA TRP A 318 6.13 -0.80 14.44
C TRP A 318 5.19 0.15 15.18
N PRO A 319 5.62 0.79 16.28
CA PRO A 319 4.82 1.79 16.99
C PRO A 319 4.79 3.11 16.20
N SER A 320 4.22 3.08 15.00
CA SER A 320 3.97 4.30 14.23
C SER A 320 2.78 5.04 14.86
N PRO A 321 2.93 6.33 15.23
CA PRO A 321 1.82 7.15 15.73
C PRO A 321 0.79 7.45 14.63
N LEU A 322 1.04 7.02 13.38
CA LEU A 322 0.03 7.01 12.34
C LEU A 322 -0.94 5.84 12.46
N VAL A 323 -0.64 4.76 13.20
CA VAL A 323 -1.54 3.61 13.39
C VAL A 323 -2.91 4.06 13.98
N PRO A 324 -2.97 4.92 15.02
CA PRO A 324 -4.23 5.45 15.53
C PRO A 324 -4.89 6.47 14.60
N LEU A 325 -4.10 7.34 13.94
CA LEU A 325 -4.61 8.33 12.96
C LEU A 325 -5.19 7.66 11.69
N ASN A 326 -4.73 6.45 11.38
CA ASN A 326 -5.24 5.60 10.31
C ASN A 326 -6.48 4.78 10.69
N HIS A 327 -7.08 4.99 11.86
CA HIS A 327 -8.29 4.28 12.22
C HIS A 327 -9.37 4.53 11.16
N PRO A 328 -9.98 3.48 10.58
CA PRO A 328 -10.85 3.61 9.41
C PRO A 328 -12.03 4.57 9.62
N TRP A 329 -12.47 4.79 10.85
CA TRP A 329 -13.47 5.83 11.18
C TRP A 329 -12.92 7.26 11.15
N ILE A 330 -11.72 7.49 11.69
CA ILE A 330 -11.06 8.80 11.68
C ILE A 330 -10.71 9.14 10.24
N ALA A 331 -10.09 8.20 9.51
CA ALA A 331 -9.82 8.31 8.08
C ALA A 331 -11.09 8.61 7.27
N ARG A 332 -12.22 7.93 7.51
CA ARG A 332 -13.48 8.17 6.78
C ARG A 332 -14.03 9.59 6.98
N THR A 333 -13.98 10.12 8.20
CA THR A 333 -14.45 11.48 8.51
C THR A 333 -13.44 12.53 8.04
N PHE A 334 -12.16 12.35 8.38
CA PHE A 334 -11.06 13.24 7.99
C PHE A 334 -10.93 13.34 6.47
N PHE A 335 -10.93 12.22 5.74
CA PHE A 335 -10.86 12.21 4.28
C PHE A 335 -12.14 12.70 3.59
N ARG A 336 -13.30 12.63 4.27
CA ARG A 336 -14.53 13.27 3.76
C ARG A 336 -14.36 14.78 3.65
N TYR A 337 -13.72 15.42 4.63
CA TYR A 337 -13.48 16.86 4.68
C TYR A 337 -12.22 17.28 3.91
N MET A 338 -11.09 16.60 4.11
CA MET A 338 -9.79 16.98 3.52
C MET A 338 -9.68 16.72 2.01
N TYR A 339 -10.54 15.88 1.44
CA TYR A 339 -10.47 15.52 0.02
C TYR A 339 -11.80 15.65 -0.70
N TRP A 340 -12.61 16.63 -0.30
CA TRP A 340 -13.81 16.98 -1.05
C TRP A 340 -13.40 17.47 -2.45
N PRO A 341 -13.69 16.73 -3.54
CA PRO A 341 -13.36 17.22 -4.85
C PRO A 341 -14.31 18.37 -5.19
N TYR A 342 -13.77 19.50 -5.62
CA TYR A 342 -14.55 20.67 -6.03
C TYR A 342 -14.55 20.82 -7.55
N LEU A 343 -15.64 21.38 -8.05
CA LEU A 343 -15.92 21.51 -9.47
C LEU A 343 -15.77 22.99 -9.88
N TRP A 344 -14.86 23.24 -10.81
CA TRP A 344 -14.73 24.52 -11.49
C TRP A 344 -15.78 24.63 -12.57
N LYS A 345 -16.91 25.27 -12.25
CA LYS A 345 -18.04 25.42 -13.16
C LYS A 345 -17.65 26.08 -14.49
N SER A 346 -16.74 27.05 -14.46
CA SER A 346 -16.23 27.76 -15.64
C SER A 346 -15.48 26.87 -16.65
N ARG A 347 -14.89 25.76 -16.19
CA ARG A 347 -14.17 24.79 -17.04
C ARG A 347 -15.02 23.57 -17.39
N CYS A 348 -16.15 23.36 -16.73
CA CYS A 348 -16.91 22.12 -16.86
C CYS A 348 -17.83 22.16 -18.10
N ASN A 349 -17.65 21.19 -19.00
CA ASN A 349 -18.51 20.98 -20.16
C ASN A 349 -19.69 20.02 -19.92
N LYS A 350 -20.02 19.72 -18.65
CA LYS A 350 -21.14 18.85 -18.24
C LYS A 350 -21.15 17.44 -18.89
N CYS A 351 -19.99 16.92 -19.30
CA CYS A 351 -19.88 15.60 -19.95
C CYS A 351 -20.21 14.38 -19.04
N ASN A 352 -20.31 14.60 -17.72
CA ASN A 352 -20.62 13.60 -16.69
C ASN A 352 -19.65 12.39 -16.63
N LEU A 353 -18.43 12.52 -17.18
CA LEU A 353 -17.40 11.48 -17.09
C LEU A 353 -17.01 11.19 -15.64
N CYS A 354 -16.93 12.21 -14.78
CA CYS A 354 -16.63 12.06 -13.36
C CYS A 354 -17.70 11.24 -12.61
N ALA A 355 -18.98 11.44 -12.93
CA ALA A 355 -20.08 10.66 -12.38
C ALA A 355 -19.99 9.20 -12.82
N ARG A 356 -19.76 8.96 -14.12
CA ARG A 356 -19.56 7.60 -14.65
C ARG A 356 -18.34 6.90 -14.07
N ALA A 357 -17.26 7.62 -13.77
CA ALA A 357 -16.03 7.01 -13.26
C ALA A 357 -16.01 6.83 -11.73
N CYS A 358 -17.02 7.30 -11.00
CA CYS A 358 -17.03 7.27 -9.54
C CYS A 358 -17.41 5.86 -9.01
N PRO A 359 -16.48 5.12 -8.37
CA PRO A 359 -16.76 3.76 -7.90
C PRO A 359 -17.79 3.71 -6.77
N THR A 360 -17.86 4.77 -5.96
CA THR A 360 -18.76 4.88 -4.79
C THR A 360 -20.10 5.52 -5.13
N GLY A 361 -20.33 5.94 -6.37
CA GLY A 361 -21.54 6.66 -6.76
C GLY A 361 -21.72 8.02 -6.07
N ARG A 362 -20.63 8.59 -5.51
CA ARG A 362 -20.65 9.90 -4.84
C ARG A 362 -21.00 11.03 -5.80
N ILE A 363 -20.47 10.99 -7.01
CA ILE A 363 -20.72 12.00 -8.04
C ILE A 363 -21.90 11.54 -8.89
N LYS A 364 -22.96 12.34 -8.91
CA LYS A 364 -24.21 12.05 -9.64
C LYS A 364 -24.33 13.00 -10.82
N ALA A 365 -24.67 12.44 -11.97
CA ALA A 365 -25.00 13.23 -13.16
C ALA A 365 -26.37 13.90 -12.96
N VAL A 366 -26.47 15.18 -13.30
CA VAL A 366 -27.73 15.92 -13.32
C VAL A 366 -27.98 16.37 -14.77
N PRO A 367 -29.13 16.02 -15.39
CA PRO A 367 -29.45 16.44 -16.75
C PRO A 367 -29.37 17.97 -16.90
N GLY A 368 -28.68 18.45 -17.94
CA GLY A 368 -28.54 19.88 -18.25
C GLY A 368 -27.71 20.72 -17.24
N SER A 369 -27.32 20.14 -16.11
CA SER A 369 -26.68 20.86 -15.00
C SER A 369 -25.30 20.30 -14.66
N PHE A 370 -24.65 20.91 -13.68
CA PHE A 370 -23.38 20.45 -13.14
C PHE A 370 -23.58 19.18 -12.31
N PRO A 371 -22.61 18.23 -12.34
CA PRO A 371 -22.68 17.05 -11.50
C PRO A 371 -22.67 17.44 -10.02
N THR A 372 -23.50 16.79 -9.23
CA THR A 372 -23.56 16.99 -7.78
C THR A 372 -22.75 15.92 -7.07
N SER A 373 -22.30 16.21 -5.84
CA SER A 373 -21.52 15.26 -5.06
C SER A 373 -22.14 15.09 -3.66
N SER A 374 -22.35 13.83 -3.25
CA SER A 374 -22.91 13.47 -1.95
C SER A 374 -22.36 12.11 -1.49
N GLY A 375 -22.03 11.95 -0.21
CA GLY A 375 -21.53 10.68 0.34
C GLY A 375 -20.01 10.57 0.39
N ASN A 376 -19.47 9.35 0.48
CA ASN A 376 -18.04 9.12 0.79
C ASN A 376 -17.16 8.96 -0.45
N CYS A 377 -15.96 9.56 -0.40
CA CYS A 377 -14.97 9.53 -1.49
C CYS A 377 -13.97 8.40 -1.26
N ALA A 378 -13.74 7.55 -2.27
CA ALA A 378 -12.77 6.45 -2.21
C ALA A 378 -11.32 6.89 -2.45
N LEU A 379 -11.09 8.19 -2.66
CA LEU A 379 -9.77 8.76 -2.99
C LEU A 379 -9.09 8.06 -4.18
N CYS A 380 -9.88 7.60 -5.15
CA CYS A 380 -9.34 6.97 -6.35
C CYS A 380 -8.80 7.96 -7.38
N TYR A 381 -9.13 9.26 -7.23
CA TYR A 381 -8.81 10.37 -8.14
C TYR A 381 -9.28 10.20 -9.60
N ASN A 382 -10.11 9.20 -9.93
CA ASN A 382 -10.61 8.99 -11.28
C ASN A 382 -11.35 10.23 -11.83
N CYS A 383 -12.15 10.89 -11.00
CA CYS A 383 -12.88 12.08 -11.41
C CYS A 383 -11.96 13.25 -11.81
N VAL A 384 -10.81 13.38 -11.15
CA VAL A 384 -9.80 14.39 -11.46
C VAL A 384 -9.02 13.96 -12.70
N ASN A 385 -8.46 12.75 -12.69
CA ASN A 385 -7.56 12.24 -13.73
C ASN A 385 -8.22 12.06 -15.11
N LEU A 386 -9.54 11.82 -15.16
CA LEU A 386 -10.28 11.62 -16.42
C LEU A 386 -10.93 12.91 -16.95
N CYS A 387 -10.90 14.03 -16.22
CA CYS A 387 -11.60 15.23 -16.62
C CYS A 387 -10.91 15.89 -17.84
N PRO A 388 -11.53 15.94 -19.03
CA PRO A 388 -10.88 16.43 -20.24
C PRO A 388 -10.57 17.92 -20.19
N THR A 389 -11.39 18.69 -19.47
CA THR A 389 -11.26 20.14 -19.32
C THR A 389 -10.56 20.56 -18.03
N ASN A 390 -9.99 19.61 -17.26
CA ASN A 390 -9.37 19.86 -15.96
C ASN A 390 -10.25 20.74 -15.05
N ALA A 391 -11.53 20.38 -14.91
CA ALA A 391 -12.53 21.09 -14.11
C ALA A 391 -12.74 20.47 -12.72
N MET A 392 -12.33 19.21 -12.52
CA MET A 392 -12.42 18.52 -11.24
C MET A 392 -11.09 18.64 -10.51
N HIS A 393 -11.10 19.13 -9.28
CA HIS A 393 -9.90 19.30 -8.46
C HIS A 393 -10.10 18.70 -7.08
N ALA A 394 -9.01 18.35 -6.41
CA ALA A 394 -8.95 17.99 -4.99
C ALA A 394 -8.32 19.13 -4.19
N ILE A 395 -8.45 19.14 -2.86
CA ILE A 395 -7.89 20.20 -2.01
C ILE A 395 -6.38 20.38 -2.22
N ALA A 396 -5.89 21.60 -1.96
CA ALA A 396 -4.52 22.08 -2.14
C ALA A 396 -4.11 22.25 -3.62
N LEU A 397 -2.84 21.99 -3.95
CA LEU A 397 -2.19 22.36 -5.22
C LEU A 397 -2.65 21.54 -6.45
N SER A 398 -3.79 20.86 -6.40
CA SER A 398 -4.26 20.01 -7.50
C SER A 398 -4.67 20.80 -8.75
N GLU A 399 -4.86 22.12 -8.64
CA GLU A 399 -5.12 23.04 -9.76
C GLU A 399 -3.91 23.17 -10.69
N TYR A 400 -2.72 23.17 -10.11
CA TYR A 400 -1.44 23.30 -10.80
C TYR A 400 -0.82 21.93 -11.14
N ALA A 401 -1.50 20.85 -10.76
CA ALA A 401 -0.99 19.51 -10.92
C ALA A 401 -1.26 18.91 -12.30
N THR A 402 -0.35 18.04 -12.72
CA THR A 402 -0.51 17.19 -13.90
C THR A 402 -1.38 15.97 -13.58
N GLN A 403 -2.51 15.84 -14.28
CA GLN A 403 -3.36 14.65 -14.23
C GLN A 403 -2.57 13.38 -14.60
N TYR A 404 -2.78 12.31 -13.83
CA TYR A 404 -2.22 11.00 -14.15
C TYR A 404 -3.04 10.35 -15.27
N ARG A 405 -2.36 9.91 -16.34
CA ARG A 405 -2.99 9.12 -17.40
C ARG A 405 -2.75 7.63 -17.15
N PRO A 406 -3.81 6.82 -17.01
CA PRO A 406 -3.67 5.38 -16.81
C PRO A 406 -2.80 4.73 -17.89
N ARG A 407 -1.71 4.06 -17.47
CA ARG A 407 -0.86 3.27 -18.39
C ARG A 407 -1.56 2.03 -18.92
N PHE A 408 -2.51 1.50 -18.17
CA PHE A 408 -3.24 0.27 -18.48
C PHE A 408 -4.74 0.55 -18.62
N PRO A 409 -5.17 1.34 -19.62
CA PRO A 409 -6.54 1.82 -19.72
C PRO A 409 -7.58 0.71 -19.92
N LYS A 410 -7.17 -0.44 -20.48
CA LYS A 410 -8.02 -1.64 -20.61
C LYS A 410 -8.30 -2.33 -19.27
N LEU A 411 -7.40 -2.12 -18.30
CA LEU A 411 -7.50 -2.64 -16.94
C LEU A 411 -8.08 -1.60 -15.96
N VAL A 412 -8.28 -0.37 -16.41
CA VAL A 412 -9.07 0.64 -15.69
C VAL A 412 -10.52 0.23 -15.74
N VAL A 413 -11.14 0.15 -14.57
CA VAL A 413 -12.55 -0.16 -14.53
C VAL A 413 -13.37 1.09 -14.72
N ARG A 414 -14.12 1.08 -15.82
CA ARG A 414 -15.15 2.05 -16.16
C ARG A 414 -16.48 1.43 -15.76
N ASN A 415 -17.38 2.18 -15.13
CA ASN A 415 -18.76 1.70 -14.93
C ASN A 415 -19.27 1.20 -16.28
N ARG A 416 -19.57 -0.10 -16.38
CA ARG A 416 -20.60 -0.49 -17.34
C ARG A 416 -21.88 0.15 -16.82
N PRO A 417 -22.62 0.91 -17.65
CA PRO A 417 -23.94 1.37 -17.22
C PRO A 417 -24.70 0.14 -16.72
N ARG A 418 -25.30 0.21 -15.54
CA ARG A 418 -26.33 -0.76 -15.16
C ARG A 418 -27.30 -0.77 -16.33
N GLU A 419 -27.41 -1.90 -17.03
CA GLU A 419 -28.48 -2.10 -17.99
C GLU A 419 -29.76 -1.69 -17.26
N ARG A 420 -30.41 -0.63 -17.75
CA ARG A 420 -31.75 -0.30 -17.28
C ARG A 420 -32.53 -1.59 -17.54
N LYS A 421 -33.06 -2.22 -16.49
CA LYS A 421 -34.17 -3.16 -16.66
C LYS A 421 -35.14 -2.48 -17.63
N PRO A 422 -35.56 -3.14 -18.72
CA PRO A 422 -36.60 -2.60 -19.59
C PRO A 422 -37.72 -2.10 -18.69
N ARG A 423 -38.16 -0.85 -18.87
CA ARG A 423 -39.41 -0.43 -18.24
C ARG A 423 -40.44 -1.43 -18.72
N ALA A 424 -41.10 -2.12 -17.79
CA ALA A 424 -42.31 -2.84 -18.14
C ALA A 424 -43.20 -1.83 -18.86
N GLU A 425 -43.58 -2.16 -20.11
CA GLU A 425 -44.57 -1.39 -20.83
C GLU A 425 -45.83 -1.31 -19.95
N PRO A 426 -46.47 -0.13 -19.86
CA PRO A 426 -47.75 -0.06 -19.18
C PRO A 426 -48.69 -1.03 -19.87
N ALA A 427 -49.29 -1.93 -19.09
CA ALA A 427 -50.31 -2.84 -19.57
C ALA A 427 -51.39 -2.00 -20.29
N GLN A 428 -51.63 -2.33 -21.56
CA GLN A 428 -52.65 -1.71 -22.39
C GLN A 428 -54.04 -2.06 -21.90
#